data_AF-A0AAN8UE85-F1
#
_entry.id   AF-A0AAN8UE85-F1
#
_cell.length_a   1.000
_cell.length_b   1.000
_cell.length_c   1.000
_cell.angle_alpha   90.00
_cell.angle_beta   90.00
_cell.angle_gamma   90.00
#
_symmetry.space_group_name_H-M   'P 1'
#
loop_
_entity.id
_entity.type
_entity.pdbx_description
1 polymer ?
#
loop_
_entity_poly.entity_id
_entity_poly.type
_entity_poly.pdbx_seq_one_letter_code
_entity_poly.pdbx_strand_id
1 'polypeptide(L)'
;MPHDIANKILVEFPLPSLDDNTLLPEDAEASVDLPLEKIQYLKAAYDLLREPIKKFIADQKPDWIIVDFFQNWIVEIAETYDIPIIHFSVFSAASRAFLIAARASGPMPESVTLPVSEKLHFPSTLPYRSYEAAELFSLSFQEDASGESYAQRSAKVLRACRAVAIRSCKEFEGDYLDAMHKLISKPIIPVGLLSPPLCVDLNINRDQSWQRLLKWLNQQNPRSVLFVGLGSECKPSKDQVYEIAHGIDERKSKKSY
;
A
#
# COMPACT_ATOMS: atom_id res chain seq x y z
N MET A 1 -15.96 12.75 16.44
CA MET A 1 -15.68 11.32 16.22
C MET A 1 -17.02 10.64 15.99
N PRO A 2 -17.24 9.83 14.94
CA PRO A 2 -18.43 9.00 14.88
C PRO A 2 -18.41 8.06 16.09
N HIS A 3 -19.53 8.00 16.81
CA HIS A 3 -19.68 7.31 18.10
C HIS A 3 -19.62 5.76 18.04
N ASP A 4 -19.25 5.16 16.91
CA ASP A 4 -19.39 3.71 16.64
C ASP A 4 -18.10 2.88 16.74
N ILE A 5 -17.00 3.42 17.28
CA ILE A 5 -15.73 2.68 17.38
C ILE A 5 -15.64 1.85 18.69
N ALA A 6 -16.66 1.87 19.54
CA ALA A 6 -16.62 1.31 20.90
C ALA A 6 -16.38 -0.22 21.00
N ASN A 7 -16.53 -0.98 19.90
CA ASN A 7 -16.45 -2.44 19.91
C ASN A 7 -15.23 -3.04 19.17
N LYS A 8 -14.13 -2.28 18.99
CA LYS A 8 -12.92 -2.84 18.40
C LYS A 8 -12.08 -3.60 19.43
N ILE A 9 -11.83 -4.87 19.16
CA ILE A 9 -10.88 -5.69 19.91
C ILE A 9 -9.59 -5.77 19.08
N LEU A 10 -8.47 -5.37 19.67
CA LEU A 10 -7.15 -5.62 19.10
C LEU A 10 -6.64 -6.94 19.66
N VAL A 11 -6.19 -7.82 18.77
CA VAL A 11 -5.58 -9.10 19.15
C VAL A 11 -4.15 -9.09 18.63
N GLU A 12 -3.21 -9.30 19.55
CA GLU A 12 -1.79 -9.31 19.27
C GLU A 12 -1.31 -10.71 18.92
N PHE A 13 -0.46 -10.81 17.91
CA PHE A 13 0.24 -12.04 17.54
C PHE A 13 1.73 -11.72 17.45
N PRO A 14 2.57 -12.24 18.37
CA PRO A 14 4.00 -12.01 18.32
C PRO A 14 4.60 -12.51 17.01
N LEU A 15 5.48 -11.74 16.38
CA LEU A 15 6.14 -12.14 15.15
C LEU A 15 7.03 -13.37 15.42
N PRO A 16 6.85 -14.49 14.70
CA PRO A 16 7.67 -15.68 14.93
C PRO A 16 9.11 -15.47 14.45
N SER A 17 10.07 -16.01 15.20
CA SER A 17 11.48 -16.03 14.79
C SER A 17 11.71 -17.01 13.62
N LEU A 18 12.64 -16.66 12.74
CA LEU A 18 13.16 -17.56 11.71
C LEU A 18 14.20 -18.51 12.30
N ASP A 19 14.50 -19.61 11.62
CA ASP A 19 15.54 -20.56 12.06
C ASP A 19 16.92 -19.90 12.22
N ASP A 20 17.22 -18.93 11.35
CA ASP A 20 18.40 -18.06 11.46
C ASP A 20 18.01 -16.69 12.06
N ASN A 21 18.26 -16.55 13.35
CA ASN A 21 17.99 -15.33 14.13
C ASN A 21 18.88 -14.13 13.74
N THR A 22 19.82 -14.27 12.80
CA THR A 22 20.63 -13.14 12.31
C THR A 22 19.97 -12.37 11.16
N LEU A 23 18.92 -12.93 10.57
CA LEU A 23 18.24 -12.35 9.40
C LEU A 23 17.40 -11.11 9.78
N LEU A 24 16.78 -11.12 10.96
CA LEU A 24 15.95 -10.03 11.50
C LEU A 24 16.46 -9.57 12.88
N PRO A 25 16.57 -8.26 13.13
CA PRO A 25 16.77 -7.72 14.49
C PRO A 25 15.62 -8.06 15.44
N GLU A 26 15.90 -8.10 16.75
CA GLU A 26 14.99 -8.56 17.82
C GLU A 26 13.66 -7.78 17.93
N ASP A 27 13.58 -6.56 17.39
CA ASP A 27 12.38 -5.71 17.43
C ASP A 27 11.94 -5.22 16.04
N ALA A 28 12.42 -5.85 14.96
CA ALA A 28 12.11 -5.42 13.59
C ALA A 28 10.80 -6.03 13.08
N GLU A 29 9.67 -5.50 13.52
CA GLU A 29 8.33 -5.98 13.17
C GLU A 29 7.66 -5.19 12.04
N ALA A 30 8.28 -4.12 11.52
CA ALA A 30 7.77 -3.34 10.41
C ALA A 30 8.81 -3.14 9.29
N SER A 31 8.34 -2.89 8.06
CA SER A 31 9.19 -2.58 6.90
C SER A 31 10.08 -1.36 7.14
N VAL A 32 9.58 -0.37 7.88
CA VAL A 32 10.35 0.84 8.23
C VAL A 32 11.59 0.54 9.07
N ASP A 33 11.60 -0.56 9.82
CA ASP A 33 12.72 -0.95 10.69
C ASP A 33 13.87 -1.57 9.89
N LEU A 34 13.61 -1.97 8.64
CA LEU A 34 14.52 -2.80 7.84
C LEU A 34 14.97 -2.12 6.55
N PRO A 35 16.22 -2.31 6.13
CA PRO A 35 16.60 -1.96 4.76
C PRO A 35 15.88 -2.88 3.77
N LEU A 36 15.71 -2.42 2.52
CA LEU A 36 14.86 -3.04 1.50
C LEU A 36 15.16 -4.53 1.30
N GLU A 37 16.44 -4.89 1.26
CA GLU A 37 16.94 -6.25 1.06
C GLU A 37 16.59 -7.22 2.20
N LYS A 38 16.28 -6.71 3.41
CA LYS A 38 15.88 -7.52 4.56
C LYS A 38 14.36 -7.68 4.69
N ILE A 39 13.56 -6.89 3.98
CA ILE A 39 12.09 -6.97 4.04
C ILE A 39 11.59 -8.38 3.63
N GLN A 40 12.33 -9.10 2.78
CA GLN A 40 11.99 -10.48 2.42
C GLN A 40 11.92 -11.43 3.63
N TYR A 41 12.79 -11.25 4.62
CA TYR A 41 12.81 -12.08 5.82
C TYR A 41 11.64 -11.74 6.75
N LEU A 42 11.23 -10.46 6.80
CA LEU A 42 10.02 -10.05 7.53
C LEU A 42 8.79 -10.77 6.98
N LYS A 43 8.67 -10.89 5.65
CA LYS A 43 7.56 -11.62 5.01
C LYS A 43 7.60 -13.11 5.33
N ALA A 44 8.77 -13.74 5.28
CA ALA A 44 8.93 -15.15 5.65
C ALA A 44 8.53 -15.41 7.11
N ALA A 45 8.96 -14.54 8.04
CA ALA A 45 8.55 -14.62 9.45
C ALA A 45 7.05 -14.41 9.61
N TYR A 46 6.49 -13.45 8.87
CA TYR A 46 5.06 -13.15 8.89
C TYR A 46 4.20 -14.33 8.39
N ASP A 47 4.69 -15.14 7.45
CA ASP A 47 3.97 -16.34 6.99
C ASP A 47 3.88 -17.43 8.06
N LEU A 48 4.79 -17.45 9.03
CA LEU A 48 4.72 -18.37 10.18
C LEU A 48 3.54 -18.07 11.11
N LEU A 49 2.92 -16.88 11.01
CA LEU A 49 1.68 -16.54 11.73
C LEU A 49 0.46 -17.32 11.24
N ARG A 50 0.59 -18.09 10.15
CA ARG A 50 -0.50 -18.90 9.58
C ARG A 50 -1.21 -19.76 10.62
N GLU A 51 -0.48 -20.55 11.40
CA GLU A 51 -1.08 -21.48 12.36
C GLU A 51 -1.76 -20.80 13.57
N PRO A 52 -1.13 -19.82 14.27
CA PRO A 52 -1.82 -19.13 15.36
C PRO A 52 -3.05 -18.36 14.87
N ILE A 53 -3.00 -17.75 13.67
CA ILE A 53 -4.16 -17.04 13.10
C ILE A 53 -5.24 -18.02 12.65
N LYS A 54 -4.89 -19.18 12.09
CA LYS A 54 -5.84 -20.25 11.78
C LYS A 54 -6.62 -20.69 13.01
N LYS A 55 -5.92 -20.93 14.12
CA LYS A 55 -6.55 -21.31 15.40
C LYS A 55 -7.50 -20.21 15.89
N PHE A 56 -7.06 -18.95 15.85
CA PHE A 56 -7.88 -17.82 16.22
C PHE A 56 -9.16 -17.72 15.38
N ILE A 57 -9.06 -17.87 14.05
CA ILE A 57 -10.23 -17.86 13.16
C ILE A 57 -11.17 -19.03 13.45
N ALA A 58 -10.64 -20.21 13.74
CA ALA A 58 -11.43 -21.39 14.10
C ALA A 58 -12.25 -21.18 15.39
N ASP A 59 -11.65 -20.47 16.36
CA ASP A 59 -12.27 -20.18 17.65
C ASP A 59 -13.30 -19.04 17.54
N GLN A 60 -12.96 -17.96 16.83
CA GLN A 60 -13.83 -16.78 16.70
C GLN A 60 -14.95 -16.95 15.68
N LYS A 61 -14.73 -17.75 14.63
CA LYS A 61 -15.68 -18.01 13.52
C LYS A 61 -16.29 -16.71 12.95
N PRO A 62 -15.46 -15.79 12.44
CA PRO A 62 -15.96 -14.53 11.91
C PRO A 62 -16.83 -14.74 10.66
N ASP A 63 -17.82 -13.88 10.46
CA ASP A 63 -18.67 -13.90 9.26
C ASP A 63 -17.91 -13.53 7.97
N TRP A 64 -16.86 -12.71 8.11
CA TRP A 64 -16.03 -12.22 7.01
C TRP A 64 -14.61 -12.00 7.45
N ILE A 65 -13.67 -12.18 6.52
CA ILE A 65 -12.26 -11.85 6.72
C ILE A 65 -11.88 -10.73 5.75
N ILE A 66 -11.41 -9.60 6.28
CA ILE A 66 -10.88 -8.49 5.49
C ILE A 66 -9.36 -8.55 5.55
N VAL A 67 -8.69 -8.68 4.42
CA VAL A 67 -7.24 -8.86 4.36
C VAL A 67 -6.57 -7.98 3.33
N ASP A 68 -5.32 -7.63 3.62
CA ASP A 68 -4.39 -7.14 2.61
C ASP A 68 -3.98 -8.31 1.67
N PHE A 69 -3.09 -8.06 0.71
CA PHE A 69 -2.57 -9.08 -0.19
C PHE A 69 -1.44 -9.91 0.43
N PHE A 70 -0.76 -9.44 1.48
CA PHE A 70 0.41 -10.13 2.05
C PHE A 70 0.05 -11.44 2.74
N GLN A 71 -1.10 -11.50 3.43
CA GLN A 71 -1.64 -12.67 4.14
C GLN A 71 -2.24 -13.70 3.15
N ASN A 72 -1.55 -14.04 2.07
CA ASN A 72 -2.11 -14.89 1.00
C ASN A 72 -2.51 -16.30 1.48
N TRP A 73 -1.93 -16.79 2.58
CA TRP A 73 -2.26 -18.05 3.26
C TRP A 73 -3.61 -18.01 4.01
N ILE A 74 -4.23 -16.83 4.18
CA ILE A 74 -5.60 -16.71 4.69
C ILE A 74 -6.59 -17.37 3.73
N VAL A 75 -6.27 -17.43 2.43
CA VAL A 75 -7.14 -18.05 1.43
C VAL A 75 -7.48 -19.49 1.81
N GLU A 76 -6.48 -20.31 2.13
CA GLU A 76 -6.71 -21.70 2.54
C GLU A 76 -7.45 -21.82 3.87
N ILE A 77 -7.22 -20.90 4.80
CA ILE A 77 -7.90 -20.90 6.11
C ILE A 77 -9.39 -20.59 5.91
N ALA A 78 -9.68 -19.55 5.13
CA ALA A 78 -11.02 -19.12 4.80
C ALA A 78 -11.79 -20.22 4.06
N GLU A 79 -11.17 -20.88 3.09
CA GLU A 79 -11.74 -22.05 2.40
C GLU A 79 -12.02 -23.21 3.36
N THR A 80 -11.13 -23.49 4.32
CA THR A 80 -11.30 -24.57 5.31
C THR A 80 -12.54 -24.37 6.19
N TYR A 81 -12.84 -23.11 6.54
CA TYR A 81 -13.93 -22.76 7.44
C TYR A 81 -15.17 -22.19 6.72
N ASP A 82 -15.18 -22.18 5.39
CA ASP A 82 -16.24 -21.59 4.55
C ASP A 82 -16.54 -20.11 4.89
N ILE A 83 -15.48 -19.32 5.11
CA ILE A 83 -15.58 -17.90 5.47
C ILE A 83 -15.26 -17.03 4.24
N PRO A 84 -16.12 -16.09 3.84
CA PRO A 84 -15.85 -15.23 2.70
C PRO A 84 -14.78 -14.16 2.98
N ILE A 85 -13.96 -13.87 1.98
CA ILE A 85 -12.88 -12.87 2.04
C ILE A 85 -13.25 -11.57 1.31
N ILE A 86 -12.91 -10.42 1.89
CA ILE A 86 -12.80 -9.13 1.21
C ILE A 86 -11.32 -8.74 1.11
N HIS A 87 -10.84 -8.50 -0.10
CA HIS A 87 -9.50 -7.95 -0.30
C HIS A 87 -9.55 -6.44 -0.10
N PHE A 88 -8.78 -5.93 0.84
CA PHE A 88 -8.60 -4.50 1.08
C PHE A 88 -7.36 -4.00 0.34
N SER A 89 -7.56 -3.26 -0.75
CA SER A 89 -6.47 -2.66 -1.52
C SER A 89 -6.15 -1.25 -1.02
N VAL A 90 -4.95 -1.09 -0.47
CA VAL A 90 -4.38 0.22 -0.08
C VAL A 90 -3.93 1.08 -1.27
N PHE A 91 -3.83 0.48 -2.46
CA PHE A 91 -3.45 1.15 -3.70
C PHE A 91 -4.64 1.86 -4.35
N SER A 92 -4.33 2.88 -5.16
CA SER A 92 -5.29 3.58 -6.01
C SER A 92 -6.00 2.65 -6.99
N ALA A 93 -7.21 3.02 -7.41
CA ALA A 93 -7.94 2.28 -8.43
C ALA A 93 -7.19 2.33 -9.78
N ALA A 94 -6.59 3.48 -10.12
CA ALA A 94 -5.82 3.66 -11.34
C ALA A 94 -4.65 2.67 -11.44
N SER A 95 -3.81 2.60 -10.41
CA SER A 95 -2.66 1.70 -10.40
C SER A 95 -3.07 0.23 -10.46
N ARG A 96 -4.15 -0.16 -9.74
CA ARG A 96 -4.64 -1.55 -9.76
C ARG A 96 -5.24 -1.93 -11.11
N ALA A 97 -6.14 -1.10 -11.65
CA ALA A 97 -6.75 -1.33 -12.96
C ALA A 97 -5.69 -1.44 -14.06
N PHE A 98 -4.72 -0.51 -14.06
CA PHE A 98 -3.62 -0.50 -15.01
C PHE A 98 -2.79 -1.80 -14.94
N LEU A 99 -2.36 -2.23 -13.75
CA LEU A 99 -1.55 -3.43 -13.59
C LEU A 99 -2.30 -4.71 -13.98
N ILE A 100 -3.60 -4.80 -13.69
CA ILE A 100 -4.44 -5.93 -14.09
C ILE A 100 -4.58 -5.96 -15.62
N ALA A 101 -4.86 -4.81 -16.23
CA ALA A 101 -5.00 -4.66 -17.67
C ALA A 101 -3.68 -4.98 -18.41
N ALA A 102 -2.55 -4.45 -17.93
CA ALA A 102 -1.23 -4.71 -18.50
C ALA A 102 -0.88 -6.20 -18.47
N ARG A 103 -1.10 -6.87 -17.33
CA ARG A 103 -0.91 -8.34 -17.20
C ARG A 103 -1.77 -9.14 -18.17
N ALA A 104 -2.99 -8.66 -18.46
CA ALA A 104 -3.88 -9.30 -19.42
C ALA A 104 -3.52 -9.01 -20.90
N SER A 105 -2.54 -8.14 -21.15
CA SER A 105 -2.12 -7.71 -22.48
C SER A 105 -0.78 -8.32 -22.92
N GLY A 106 0.02 -8.89 -22.02
CA GLY A 106 1.28 -9.52 -22.39
C GLY A 106 2.22 -9.83 -21.22
N PRO A 107 3.45 -10.28 -21.52
CA PRO A 107 4.47 -10.54 -20.51
C PRO A 107 4.91 -9.25 -19.81
N MET A 108 5.45 -9.41 -18.60
CA MET A 108 6.04 -8.34 -17.79
C MET A 108 7.56 -8.45 -17.88
N PRO A 109 8.30 -7.32 -17.93
CA PRO A 109 7.86 -5.94 -17.72
C PRO A 109 7.32 -5.21 -18.97
N GLU A 110 7.33 -5.82 -20.16
CA GLU A 110 7.09 -5.10 -21.41
C GLU A 110 5.69 -4.49 -21.47
N SER A 111 4.68 -5.24 -21.03
CA SER A 111 3.27 -4.82 -21.10
C SER A 111 2.90 -3.62 -20.23
N VAL A 112 3.67 -3.27 -19.18
CA VAL A 112 3.43 -2.01 -18.44
C VAL A 112 4.00 -0.77 -19.13
N THR A 113 4.82 -0.94 -20.17
CA THR A 113 5.31 0.18 -20.99
C THR A 113 4.37 0.50 -22.16
N LEU A 114 3.31 -0.30 -22.34
CA LEU A 114 2.33 -0.15 -23.41
C LEU A 114 1.03 0.49 -22.90
N PRO A 115 0.30 1.23 -23.75
CA PRO A 115 -1.04 1.70 -23.44
C PRO A 115 -2.00 0.53 -23.19
N VAL A 116 -2.90 0.68 -22.21
CA VAL A 116 -3.89 -0.35 -21.84
C VAL A 116 -5.34 0.10 -22.05
N SER A 117 -5.55 1.22 -22.76
CA SER A 117 -6.86 1.85 -22.95
C SER A 117 -7.91 0.89 -23.53
N GLU A 118 -7.52 -0.05 -24.40
CA GLU A 118 -8.42 -1.06 -24.95
C GLU A 118 -9.00 -1.97 -23.85
N LYS A 119 -8.16 -2.47 -22.94
CA LYS A 119 -8.59 -3.31 -21.81
C LYS A 119 -9.40 -2.52 -20.77
N LEU A 120 -9.07 -1.25 -20.58
CA LEU A 120 -9.77 -0.36 -19.65
C LEU A 120 -11.11 0.14 -20.20
N HIS A 121 -11.29 0.13 -21.52
CA HIS A 121 -12.46 0.68 -22.23
C HIS A 121 -12.67 2.18 -22.05
N PHE A 122 -11.58 2.94 -21.81
CA PHE A 122 -11.56 4.40 -21.83
C PHE A 122 -10.12 4.92 -22.09
N PRO A 123 -9.94 6.18 -22.53
CA PRO A 123 -8.61 6.74 -22.76
C PRO A 123 -7.83 6.93 -21.45
N SER A 124 -6.82 6.09 -21.21
CA SER A 124 -5.88 6.22 -20.09
C SER A 124 -4.54 6.75 -20.59
N THR A 125 -3.90 7.65 -19.82
CA THR A 125 -2.59 8.24 -20.15
C THR A 125 -1.41 7.50 -19.51
N LEU A 126 -1.67 6.43 -18.75
CA LEU A 126 -0.64 5.64 -18.07
C LEU A 126 0.04 4.68 -19.05
N PRO A 127 1.34 4.85 -19.29
CA PRO A 127 2.27 3.72 -19.17
C PRO A 127 3.47 4.04 -18.28
N TYR A 128 4.17 3.00 -17.83
CA TYR A 128 5.46 3.11 -17.14
C TYR A 128 6.58 3.39 -18.15
N ARG A 129 7.58 4.16 -17.75
CA ARG A 129 8.85 4.24 -18.48
C ARG A 129 9.63 2.95 -18.28
N SER A 130 10.53 2.60 -19.20
CA SER A 130 11.25 1.32 -19.15
C SER A 130 12.04 1.10 -17.86
N TYR A 131 12.60 2.16 -17.25
CA TYR A 131 13.31 2.03 -15.97
C TYR A 131 12.34 1.81 -14.79
N GLU A 132 11.16 2.44 -14.81
CA GLU A 132 10.12 2.25 -13.79
C GLU A 132 9.51 0.84 -13.91
N ALA A 133 9.37 0.34 -15.13
CA ALA A 133 8.90 -1.02 -15.41
C ALA A 133 9.89 -2.08 -14.90
N ALA A 134 11.20 -1.86 -15.09
CA ALA A 134 12.24 -2.75 -14.57
C ALA A 134 12.24 -2.80 -13.03
N GLU A 135 12.12 -1.64 -12.38
CA GLU A 135 12.02 -1.54 -10.92
C GLU A 135 10.76 -2.20 -10.38
N LEU A 136 9.59 -1.90 -10.97
CA LEU A 136 8.32 -2.55 -10.64
C LEU A 136 8.43 -4.07 -10.76
N PHE A 137 9.07 -4.58 -11.83
CA PHE A 137 9.25 -6.00 -12.04
C PHE A 137 10.11 -6.64 -10.96
N SER A 138 11.26 -6.02 -10.66
CA SER A 138 12.17 -6.48 -9.60
C SER A 138 11.47 -6.57 -8.24
N LEU A 139 10.66 -5.56 -7.89
CA LEU A 139 9.97 -5.52 -6.60
C LEU A 139 8.74 -6.44 -6.53
N SER A 140 8.05 -6.65 -7.66
CA SER A 140 6.73 -7.29 -7.67
C SER A 140 6.76 -8.76 -8.08
N PHE A 141 7.72 -9.20 -8.89
CA PHE A 141 7.69 -10.52 -9.54
C PHE A 141 8.85 -11.43 -9.14
N GLN A 142 9.87 -10.92 -8.45
CA GLN A 142 10.88 -11.78 -7.84
C GLN A 142 10.31 -12.46 -6.61
N GLU A 143 10.65 -13.73 -6.42
CA GLU A 143 10.32 -14.47 -5.19
C GLU A 143 11.11 -13.87 -4.03
N ASP A 144 10.43 -13.71 -2.90
CA ASP A 144 11.08 -13.37 -1.64
C ASP A 144 11.55 -14.63 -0.90
N ALA A 145 12.09 -14.47 0.32
CA ALA A 145 12.63 -15.56 1.12
C ALA A 145 11.58 -16.63 1.48
N SER A 146 10.28 -16.37 1.30
CA SER A 146 9.22 -17.38 1.47
C SER A 146 8.99 -18.23 0.22
N GLY A 147 9.65 -17.94 -0.90
CA GLY A 147 9.38 -18.56 -2.21
C GLY A 147 8.13 -18.03 -2.91
N GLU A 148 7.60 -16.88 -2.49
CA GLU A 148 6.44 -16.23 -3.13
C GLU A 148 6.82 -14.81 -3.58
N SER A 149 6.31 -14.39 -4.72
CA SER A 149 6.38 -12.99 -5.14
C SER A 149 5.16 -12.20 -4.66
N TYR A 150 5.32 -10.88 -4.56
CA TYR A 150 4.21 -9.97 -4.32
C TYR A 150 3.06 -10.18 -5.34
N ALA A 151 3.42 -10.42 -6.61
CA ALA A 151 2.50 -10.70 -7.70
C ALA A 151 1.65 -11.95 -7.42
N GLN A 152 2.29 -13.05 -7.00
CA GLN A 152 1.60 -14.30 -6.68
C GLN A 152 0.68 -14.12 -5.46
N ARG A 153 1.18 -13.51 -4.39
CA ARG A 153 0.39 -13.19 -3.18
C ARG A 153 -0.86 -12.38 -3.53
N SER A 154 -0.69 -11.28 -4.26
CA SER A 154 -1.80 -10.43 -4.69
C SER A 154 -2.76 -11.12 -5.65
N ALA A 155 -2.26 -11.94 -6.58
CA ALA A 155 -3.12 -12.69 -7.49
C ALA A 155 -3.96 -13.73 -6.75
N LYS A 156 -3.36 -14.43 -5.77
CA LYS A 156 -4.05 -15.45 -4.96
C LYS A 156 -5.20 -14.86 -4.15
N VAL A 157 -4.95 -13.78 -3.41
CA VAL A 157 -5.99 -13.08 -2.63
C VAL A 157 -7.07 -12.49 -3.55
N LEU A 158 -6.66 -11.84 -4.65
CA LEU A 158 -7.61 -11.26 -5.61
C LEU A 158 -8.50 -12.32 -6.26
N ARG A 159 -7.99 -13.53 -6.50
CA ARG A 159 -8.76 -14.63 -7.11
C ARG A 159 -9.76 -15.24 -6.12
N ALA A 160 -9.38 -15.36 -4.84
CA ALA A 160 -10.21 -15.94 -3.79
C ALA A 160 -11.26 -14.99 -3.20
N CYS A 161 -11.03 -13.68 -3.20
CA CYS A 161 -11.94 -12.74 -2.54
C CYS A 161 -13.32 -12.66 -3.22
N ARG A 162 -14.36 -12.35 -2.45
CA ARG A 162 -15.72 -12.12 -2.97
C ARG A 162 -15.96 -10.67 -3.40
N ALA A 163 -15.22 -9.74 -2.83
CA ALA A 163 -15.25 -8.32 -3.16
C ALA A 163 -13.88 -7.67 -2.91
N VAL A 164 -13.67 -6.50 -3.52
CA VAL A 164 -12.49 -5.66 -3.27
C VAL A 164 -12.94 -4.36 -2.62
N ALA A 165 -12.53 -4.12 -1.38
CA ALA A 165 -12.58 -2.81 -0.76
C ALA A 165 -11.34 -2.02 -1.18
N ILE A 166 -11.48 -0.78 -1.66
CA ILE A 166 -10.37 -0.02 -2.21
C ILE A 166 -10.36 1.41 -1.69
N ARG A 167 -9.17 1.90 -1.32
CA ARG A 167 -8.95 3.28 -0.88
C ARG A 167 -9.05 4.24 -2.06
N SER A 168 -10.28 4.57 -2.44
CA SER A 168 -10.61 5.42 -3.58
C SER A 168 -12.04 5.99 -3.44
N CYS A 169 -12.42 6.90 -4.33
CA CYS A 169 -13.78 7.42 -4.45
C CYS A 169 -14.16 7.64 -5.93
N LYS A 170 -15.47 7.63 -6.22
CA LYS A 170 -15.98 7.75 -7.59
C LYS A 170 -15.68 9.11 -8.21
N GLU A 171 -15.68 10.15 -7.39
CA GLU A 171 -15.41 11.53 -7.80
C GLU A 171 -13.98 11.72 -8.30
N PHE A 172 -13.04 10.86 -7.88
CA PHE A 172 -11.63 10.96 -8.24
C PHE A 172 -11.18 9.89 -9.24
N GLU A 173 -11.64 8.64 -9.12
CA GLU A 173 -11.18 7.52 -9.95
C GLU A 173 -12.32 6.67 -10.56
N GLY A 174 -13.48 7.28 -10.83
CA GLY A 174 -14.68 6.59 -11.31
C GLY A 174 -14.44 5.62 -12.48
N ASP A 175 -13.81 6.09 -13.56
CA ASP A 175 -13.54 5.27 -14.75
C ASP A 175 -12.64 4.05 -14.43
N TYR A 176 -11.66 4.23 -13.55
CA TYR A 176 -10.79 3.14 -13.12
C TYR A 176 -11.52 2.15 -12.21
N LEU A 177 -12.40 2.61 -11.32
CA LEU A 177 -13.23 1.73 -10.48
C LEU A 177 -14.17 0.87 -11.34
N ASP A 178 -14.79 1.46 -12.36
CA ASP A 178 -15.65 0.75 -13.30
C ASP A 178 -14.85 -0.23 -14.16
N ALA A 179 -13.65 0.15 -14.62
CA ALA A 179 -12.76 -0.74 -15.33
C ALA A 179 -12.28 -1.91 -14.45
N MET A 180 -11.95 -1.67 -13.18
CA MET A 180 -11.62 -2.75 -12.24
C MET A 180 -12.76 -3.74 -12.13
N HIS A 181 -13.99 -3.27 -11.93
CA HIS A 181 -15.17 -4.13 -11.84
C HIS A 181 -15.30 -5.03 -13.08
N LYS A 182 -15.13 -4.47 -14.28
CA LYS A 182 -15.17 -5.21 -15.55
C LYS A 182 -14.01 -6.21 -15.71
N LEU A 183 -12.80 -5.83 -15.28
CA LEU A 183 -11.60 -6.66 -15.42
C LEU A 183 -11.62 -7.89 -14.51
N ILE A 184 -12.11 -7.76 -13.28
CA ILE A 184 -12.07 -8.86 -12.29
C ILE A 184 -13.44 -9.53 -12.09
N SER A 185 -14.52 -8.95 -12.61
CA SER A 185 -15.90 -9.45 -12.46
C SER A 185 -16.32 -9.62 -10.98
N LYS A 186 -15.90 -8.69 -10.12
CA LYS A 186 -16.21 -8.69 -8.67
C LYS A 186 -16.68 -7.30 -8.22
N PRO A 187 -17.50 -7.20 -7.16
CA PRO A 187 -17.85 -5.92 -6.55
C PRO A 187 -16.60 -5.13 -6.13
N ILE A 188 -16.56 -3.86 -6.52
CA ILE A 188 -15.55 -2.88 -6.08
C ILE A 188 -16.23 -1.90 -5.13
N ILE A 189 -15.74 -1.85 -3.89
CA ILE A 189 -16.30 -1.04 -2.81
C ILE A 189 -15.31 0.11 -2.51
N PRO A 190 -15.51 1.31 -3.08
CA PRO A 190 -14.69 2.45 -2.71
C PRO A 190 -14.95 2.84 -1.24
N VAL A 191 -13.92 2.85 -0.42
CA VAL A 191 -14.01 3.19 1.02
C VAL A 191 -13.62 4.65 1.32
N GLY A 192 -13.52 5.48 0.28
CA GLY A 192 -13.02 6.84 0.37
C GLY A 192 -11.49 6.92 0.47
N LEU A 193 -10.97 8.14 0.61
CA LEU A 193 -9.53 8.39 0.72
C LEU A 193 -8.96 8.11 2.11
N LEU A 194 -9.81 7.69 3.05
CA LEU A 194 -9.49 7.39 4.45
C LEU A 194 -8.72 8.53 5.11
N SER A 195 -9.08 9.77 4.78
CA SER A 195 -8.52 10.94 5.43
C SER A 195 -8.79 10.84 6.93
N PRO A 196 -7.82 11.18 7.79
CA PRO A 196 -8.07 11.32 9.21
C PRO A 196 -9.32 12.19 9.40
N PRO A 197 -10.17 11.89 10.40
CA PRO A 197 -11.26 12.79 10.71
C PRO A 197 -10.67 14.19 10.84
N LEU A 198 -11.26 15.18 10.14
CA LEU A 198 -10.89 16.58 10.31
C LEU A 198 -10.95 16.84 11.81
N CYS A 199 -9.78 16.93 12.44
CA CYS A 199 -9.70 17.09 13.88
C CYS A 199 -10.19 18.51 14.16
N VAL A 200 -11.49 18.63 14.42
CA VAL A 200 -12.13 19.90 14.78
C VAL A 200 -11.62 20.37 16.15
N ASP A 201 -11.02 19.46 16.93
CA ASP A 201 -10.23 19.78 18.12
C ASP A 201 -8.76 19.96 17.79
N LEU A 202 -8.43 21.17 17.33
CA LEU A 202 -7.07 21.73 17.26
C LEU A 202 -6.37 21.81 18.65
N ASN A 203 -7.00 21.31 19.71
CA ASN A 203 -6.55 21.33 21.10
C ASN A 203 -5.98 19.98 21.61
N ILE A 204 -5.98 18.92 20.80
CA ILE A 204 -5.28 17.68 21.17
C ILE A 204 -3.77 17.91 20.99
N ASN A 205 -3.14 18.40 22.06
CA ASN A 205 -1.72 18.32 22.35
C ASN A 205 -0.80 18.51 21.13
N ARG A 206 -0.97 19.62 20.39
CA ARG A 206 0.01 20.01 19.38
C ARG A 206 1.33 20.25 20.10
N ASP A 207 2.27 19.33 19.87
CA ASP A 207 3.68 19.51 20.19
C ASP A 207 4.08 20.97 19.88
N GLN A 208 4.86 21.59 20.77
CA GLN A 208 5.38 22.94 20.58
C GLN A 208 6.05 23.11 19.20
N SER A 209 6.59 22.02 18.62
CA SER A 209 7.09 22.00 17.24
C SER A 209 6.00 22.33 16.21
N TRP A 210 4.84 21.66 16.27
CA TRP A 210 3.69 21.85 15.39
C TRP A 210 3.11 23.25 15.49
N GLN A 211 2.99 23.80 16.70
CA GLN A 211 2.50 25.16 16.89
C GLN A 211 3.45 26.20 16.27
N ARG A 212 4.76 26.02 16.43
CA ARG A 212 5.79 26.87 15.81
C ARG A 212 5.74 26.79 14.28
N LEU A 213 5.59 25.59 13.72
CA LEU A 213 5.46 25.38 12.28
C LEU A 213 4.23 26.11 11.70
N LEU A 214 3.07 25.96 12.34
CA LEU A 214 1.84 26.64 11.89
C LEU A 214 1.97 28.17 11.98
N LYS A 215 2.58 28.68 13.07
CA LYS A 215 2.84 30.12 13.20
C LYS A 215 3.76 30.63 12.08
N TRP A 216 4.82 29.88 11.75
CA TRP A 216 5.73 30.23 10.65
C TRP A 216 5.02 30.18 9.29
N LEU A 217 4.22 29.15 9.02
CA LEU A 217 3.44 29.01 7.79
C LEU A 217 2.47 30.18 7.58
N ASN A 218 1.79 30.62 8.65
CA ASN A 218 0.86 31.75 8.61
C ASN A 218 1.53 33.09 8.28
N GLN A 219 2.86 33.19 8.38
CA GLN A 219 3.63 34.39 8.03
C GLN A 219 4.09 34.38 6.57
N GLN A 220 3.92 33.28 5.85
CA GLN A 220 4.37 33.16 4.45
C GLN A 220 3.27 33.64 3.49
N ASN A 221 3.67 34.12 2.31
CA ASN A 221 2.72 34.47 1.26
C ASN A 221 1.93 33.23 0.79
N PRO A 222 0.65 33.36 0.40
CA PRO A 222 -0.11 32.25 -0.15
C PRO A 222 0.63 31.58 -1.31
N ARG A 223 0.61 30.24 -1.34
CA ARG A 223 1.24 29.41 -2.39
C ARG A 223 2.76 29.63 -2.56
N SER A 224 3.46 30.09 -1.52
CA SER A 224 4.91 30.34 -1.57
C SER A 224 5.79 29.24 -0.99
N VAL A 225 5.23 28.35 -0.18
CA VAL A 225 5.96 27.28 0.53
C VAL A 225 5.88 25.97 -0.26
N LEU A 226 7.02 25.29 -0.39
CA LEU A 226 7.10 23.92 -0.90
C LEU A 226 7.15 22.94 0.27
N PHE A 227 6.21 22.01 0.33
CA PHE A 227 6.27 20.87 1.24
C PHE A 227 6.93 19.68 0.53
N VAL A 228 7.90 19.05 1.19
CA VAL A 228 8.57 17.84 0.71
C VAL A 228 8.38 16.74 1.75
N GLY A 229 7.65 15.70 1.38
CA GLY A 229 7.42 14.52 2.20
C GLY A 229 7.50 13.27 1.33
N LEU A 230 8.42 12.37 1.65
CA LEU A 230 8.70 11.16 0.86
C LEU A 230 7.99 9.90 1.41
N GLY A 231 7.32 10.03 2.55
CA GLY A 231 6.77 8.90 3.29
C GLY A 231 7.80 8.21 4.18
N SER A 232 7.33 7.35 5.08
CA SER A 232 8.17 6.63 6.05
C SER A 232 8.97 5.48 5.43
N GLU A 233 8.50 4.96 4.30
CA GLU A 233 9.14 3.83 3.59
C GLU A 233 10.26 4.28 2.64
N CYS A 234 10.33 5.58 2.30
CA CYS A 234 11.37 6.09 1.43
C CYS A 234 12.64 6.37 2.23
N LYS A 235 13.73 5.67 1.89
CA LYS A 235 15.05 5.82 2.52
C LYS A 235 16.04 6.38 1.50
N PRO A 236 15.99 7.69 1.20
CA PRO A 236 16.89 8.29 0.21
C PRO A 236 18.34 8.20 0.68
N SER A 237 19.26 7.96 -0.26
CA SER A 237 20.69 7.99 0.02
C SER A 237 21.15 9.40 0.40
N LYS A 238 22.32 9.52 1.02
CA LYS A 238 22.92 10.84 1.32
C LYS A 238 23.03 11.70 0.07
N ASP A 239 23.47 11.12 -1.05
CA ASP A 239 23.61 11.81 -2.32
C ASP A 239 22.25 12.28 -2.85
N GLN A 240 21.20 11.45 -2.76
CA GLN A 240 19.85 11.87 -3.14
C GLN A 240 19.34 13.02 -2.26
N VAL A 241 19.62 13.00 -0.95
CA VAL A 241 19.28 14.12 -0.06
C VAL A 241 20.04 15.39 -0.44
N TYR A 242 21.33 15.29 -0.76
CA TYR A 242 22.11 16.44 -1.22
C TYR A 242 21.59 17.02 -2.53
N GLU A 243 21.26 16.18 -3.52
CA GLU A 243 20.70 16.63 -4.80
C GLU A 243 19.33 17.29 -4.62
N ILE A 244 18.47 16.75 -3.75
CA ILE A 244 17.18 17.37 -3.41
C ILE A 244 17.42 18.74 -2.76
N ALA A 245 18.35 18.84 -1.80
CA ALA A 245 18.68 20.10 -1.13
C ALA A 245 19.24 21.13 -2.12
N HIS A 246 20.18 20.71 -2.97
CA HIS A 246 20.78 21.55 -4.00
C HIS A 246 19.73 22.11 -4.97
N GLY A 247 18.83 21.25 -5.47
CA GLY A 247 17.74 21.67 -6.35
C GLY A 247 16.75 22.63 -5.70
N ILE A 248 16.55 22.56 -4.38
CA ILE A 248 15.73 23.51 -3.62
C ILE A 248 16.42 24.87 -3.53
N ASP A 249 17.74 24.90 -3.31
CA ASP A 249 18.49 26.15 -3.16
C ASP A 249 18.69 26.90 -4.48
N GLU A 250 18.96 26.19 -5.59
CA GLU A 250 19.05 26.82 -6.93
C GLU A 250 17.76 27.53 -7.35
N ARG A 251 16.61 27.08 -6.84
CA ARG A 251 15.32 27.70 -7.15
C ARG A 251 15.13 29.04 -6.43
N LYS A 252 15.82 29.28 -5.30
CA LYS A 252 15.81 30.57 -4.59
C LYS A 252 16.61 31.62 -5.34
N SER A 253 17.75 31.24 -5.92
CA SER A 253 18.63 32.15 -6.66
C SER A 253 18.07 32.59 -8.01
N LYS A 254 17.19 31.81 -8.64
CA LYS A 254 16.51 32.19 -9.90
C LYS A 254 15.33 33.15 -9.76
N LYS A 255 14.88 33.48 -8.54
CA LYS A 255 13.77 34.43 -8.29
C LYS A 255 14.23 35.86 -7.92
N SER A 256 15.53 36.14 -7.97
CA SER A 256 16.12 37.44 -7.60
C SER A 256 16.43 38.37 -8.79
N TYR A 257 15.68 38.26 -9.90
CA TYR A 257 15.75 39.20 -11.03
C TYR A 257 14.37 39.76 -11.35
#